data_AF-A0A5F0LQQ7-F1
#
_entry.id   AF-A0A5F0LQQ7-F1
#
_cell.length_a   1.000
_cell.length_b   1.000
_cell.length_c   1.000
_cell.angle_alpha   90.00
_cell.angle_beta   90.00
_cell.angle_gamma   90.00
#
_symmetry.space_group_name_H-M   'P 1'
#
loop_
_entity.id
_entity.type
_entity.pdbx_description
1 polymer ?
#
loop_
_entity_poly.entity_id
_entity_poly.type
_entity_poly.pdbx_seq_one_letter_code
_entity_poly.pdbx_strand_id
1 'polypeptide(L)' 'MNKNVILSIEDDSGMHCVDFIENDDGSFSYKAFRKDPEDEGKWTLTADYSATRFATQPEAFESAGRRMPWLAAFLPS' A
#
# COMPACT_ATOMS: atom_id res chain seq x y z
N MET A 1 -6.21 -18.26 -5.32
CA MET A 1 -6.18 -16.80 -5.55
C MET A 1 -4.94 -16.28 -4.86
N ASN A 2 -3.84 -16.22 -5.59
CA ASN A 2 -2.55 -15.90 -5.02
C ASN A 2 -2.38 -14.39 -5.17
N LYS A 3 -2.24 -13.68 -4.06
CA LYS A 3 -1.96 -12.26 -4.03
C LYS A 3 -0.56 -12.11 -3.50
N ASN A 4 0.37 -11.67 -4.33
CA ASN A 4 1.76 -11.53 -3.95
C ASN A 4 2.05 -10.08 -3.59
N VAL A 5 2.59 -9.83 -2.40
CA VAL A 5 3.08 -8.50 -2.05
C VAL A 5 4.41 -8.29 -2.79
N ILE A 6 4.44 -7.28 -3.66
CA ILE A 6 5.60 -6.98 -4.51
C ILE A 6 6.46 -5.84 -3.95
N LEU A 7 5.86 -4.99 -3.11
CA LEU A 7 6.53 -3.86 -2.49
C LEU A 7 5.76 -3.44 -1.24
N SER A 8 6.46 -3.32 -0.12
CA SER A 8 5.94 -2.74 1.12
C SER A 8 6.72 -1.48 1.42
N ILE A 9 6.02 -0.35 1.58
CA ILE A 9 6.63 0.95 1.87
C ILE A 9 6.18 1.41 3.25
N GLU A 10 7.13 1.58 4.15
CA GLU A 10 6.92 2.16 5.47
C GLU A 10 7.42 3.60 5.50
N ASP A 11 6.72 4.46 6.26
CA ASP A 11 7.18 5.82 6.51
C ASP A 11 8.28 5.87 7.58
N ASP A 12 9.01 6.97 7.67
CA ASP A 12 10.13 7.15 8.61
C ASP A 12 9.73 7.00 10.09
N SER A 13 8.48 7.34 10.43
CA SER A 13 7.98 7.16 11.79
C SER A 13 7.67 5.70 12.15
N GLY A 14 7.67 4.79 11.17
CA GLY A 14 7.30 3.38 11.35
C GLY A 14 5.84 3.20 11.77
N MET A 15 4.99 4.20 11.54
CA MET A 15 3.58 4.20 11.91
C MET A 15 2.67 3.95 10.72
N HIS A 16 3.12 4.17 9.49
CA HIS A 16 2.33 3.94 8.29
C HIS A 16 3.03 2.95 7.37
N CYS A 17 2.25 2.06 6.77
CA CYS A 17 2.73 1.09 5.80
C CYS A 17 1.74 0.99 4.62
N VAL A 18 2.26 0.82 3.41
CA VAL A 18 1.47 0.50 2.22
C VAL A 18 2.05 -0.71 1.52
N ASP A 19 1.25 -1.76 1.41
CA ASP A 19 1.57 -2.96 0.65
C ASP A 19 0.99 -2.87 -0.76
N PHE A 20 1.85 -2.96 -1.76
CA PHE A 20 1.48 -3.14 -3.16
C PHE A 20 1.48 -4.61 -3.52
N ILE A 21 0.46 -5.01 -4.25
CA ILE A 21 0.07 -6.39 -4.45
C ILE A 21 -0.15 -6.63 -5.93
N GLU A 22 0.54 -7.62 -6.49
CA GLU A 22 0.23 -8.20 -7.79
C GLU A 22 -0.83 -9.28 -7.61
N ASN A 23 -1.93 -9.15 -8.35
CA ASN A 23 -3.00 -10.13 -8.41
C ASN A 23 -2.68 -11.21 -9.44
N ASP A 24 -3.25 -12.39 -9.28
CA ASP A 24 -3.13 -13.55 -10.20
C ASP A 24 -3.43 -13.21 -11.68
N ASP A 25 -4.27 -12.20 -11.92
CA ASP A 25 -4.66 -11.68 -13.23
C ASP A 25 -3.63 -10.70 -13.84
N GLY A 26 -2.49 -10.47 -13.16
CA GLY A 26 -1.45 -9.52 -13.57
C GLY A 26 -1.80 -8.05 -13.27
N SER A 27 -2.94 -7.79 -12.65
CA SER A 27 -3.35 -6.46 -12.21
C SER A 27 -2.79 -6.11 -10.83
N PHE A 28 -2.63 -4.83 -10.56
CA PHE A 28 -2.04 -4.33 -9.32
C PHE A 28 -3.11 -3.76 -8.38
N SER A 29 -2.84 -3.84 -7.08
CA SER A 29 -3.68 -3.28 -6.02
C SER A 29 -2.82 -2.90 -4.81
N TYR A 30 -3.39 -2.25 -3.81
CA TYR A 30 -2.65 -1.95 -2.58
C TYR A 30 -3.54 -1.92 -1.34
N LYS A 31 -2.89 -1.97 -0.18
CA LYS A 31 -3.51 -1.83 1.14
C LYS A 31 -2.68 -0.89 1.99
N ALA A 32 -3.35 -0.04 2.76
CA ALA A 32 -2.71 0.88 3.68
C ALA A 32 -2.98 0.45 5.12
N PHE A 33 -1.96 0.54 5.95
CA PHE A 33 -1.97 0.17 7.34
C PHE A 33 -1.41 1.29 8.19
N ARG A 34 -1.86 1.34 9.44
CA ARG A 34 -1.30 2.21 10.47
C ARG A 34 -1.02 1.40 11.72
N LYS A 35 0.08 1.72 12.39
CA LYS A 35 0.49 1.15 13.67
C LYS A 35 0.33 2.23 14.73
N ASP A 36 -0.77 2.19 15.44
CA ASP A 36 -1.02 3.11 16.53
C ASP A 36 -0.32 2.62 17.80
N PRO A 37 0.40 3.50 18.53
CA PRO A 37 1.00 3.13 19.82
C PRO A 37 -0.07 2.76 20.86
N GLU A 38 -1.31 3.24 20.70
CA GLU A 38 -2.46 2.90 21.54
C GLU A 38 -3.01 1.48 21.27
N ASP A 39 -2.78 0.93 20.07
CA ASP A 39 -3.18 -0.43 19.66
C ASP A 39 -2.10 -1.49 19.98
N GLU A 40 -1.26 -1.23 20.97
CA GLU A 40 -0.11 -2.08 21.33
C GLU A 40 0.88 -2.28 20.18
N GLY A 41 0.87 -1.36 19.18
CA GLY A 41 1.70 -1.47 18.00
C GLY A 41 1.25 -2.54 17.00
N LYS A 42 -0.03 -2.91 16.98
CA LYS A 42 -0.60 -3.77 15.94
C LYS A 42 -0.81 -2.96 14.65
N TRP A 43 -0.67 -3.63 13.51
CA TRP A 43 -1.02 -3.07 12.21
C TRP A 43 -2.54 -3.12 12.02
N THR A 44 -3.14 -1.95 11.88
CA THR A 44 -4.56 -1.76 11.61
C THR A 44 -4.74 -1.36 10.16
N LEU A 45 -5.60 -2.07 9.43
CA LEU A 45 -5.95 -1.73 8.05
C LEU A 45 -6.71 -0.40 8.03
N THR A 46 -6.14 0.61 7.38
CA THR A 46 -6.75 1.95 7.27
C THR A 46 -7.43 2.16 5.92
N ALA A 47 -6.94 1.49 4.86
CA ALA A 47 -7.61 1.49 3.56
C ALA A 47 -7.36 0.19 2.79
N ASP A 48 -8.43 -0.37 2.22
CA ASP A 48 -8.36 -1.56 1.36
C ASP A 48 -8.69 -1.19 -0.08
N TYR A 49 -7.67 -1.17 -0.94
CA TYR A 49 -7.84 -1.03 -2.40
C TYR A 49 -7.67 -2.39 -3.09
N SER A 50 -7.88 -3.49 -2.38
CA SER A 50 -7.69 -4.85 -2.89
C SER A 50 -8.78 -5.30 -3.87
N ALA A 51 -9.87 -4.54 -3.98
CA ALA A 51 -10.89 -4.65 -5.02
C ALA A 51 -10.56 -3.81 -6.26
N THR A 52 -9.66 -2.82 -6.15
CA THR A 52 -9.24 -2.01 -7.29
C THR A 52 -8.22 -2.79 -8.11
N ARG A 53 -8.30 -2.68 -9.44
CA ARG A 53 -7.44 -3.38 -10.39
C ARG A 53 -6.78 -2.34 -11.27
N PHE A 54 -5.52 -2.04 -11.00
CA PHE A 54 -4.69 -1.18 -11.86
C PHE A 54 -4.04 -2.06 -12.92
N ALA A 55 -3.98 -1.58 -14.17
CA ALA A 55 -3.39 -2.35 -15.25
C ALA A 55 -1.85 -2.42 -15.11
N THR A 56 -1.25 -1.40 -14.50
CA THR A 56 0.20 -1.33 -14.31
C THR A 56 0.58 -0.94 -12.88
N GLN A 57 1.79 -1.31 -12.47
CA GLN A 57 2.36 -0.96 -11.17
C GLN A 57 2.48 0.57 -10.97
N PRO A 58 2.94 1.39 -11.95
CA PRO A 58 2.98 2.84 -11.82
C PRO A 58 1.59 3.48 -11.58
N GLU A 59 0.52 2.97 -12.19
CA GLU A 59 -0.83 3.47 -11.93
C GLU A 59 -1.27 3.24 -10.48
N ALA A 60 -0.92 2.08 -9.91
CA ALA A 60 -1.16 1.81 -8.50
C ALA A 60 -0.37 2.78 -7.61
N PHE A 61 0.88 3.09 -7.97
CA PHE A 61 1.74 4.03 -7.25
C PHE A 61 1.19 5.46 -7.30
N GLU A 62 0.83 5.96 -8.49
CA GLU A 62 0.22 7.29 -8.63
C GLU A 62 -1.09 7.40 -7.84
N SER A 63 -1.93 6.37 -7.91
CA SER A 63 -3.18 6.32 -7.15
C SER A 63 -2.92 6.36 -5.65
N ALA A 64 -1.98 5.56 -5.16
CA ALA A 64 -1.61 5.54 -3.74
C ALA A 64 -1.01 6.87 -3.28
N GLY A 65 -0.08 7.45 -4.04
CA GLY A 65 0.56 8.74 -3.72
C GLY A 65 -0.42 9.91 -3.70
N ARG A 66 -1.43 9.92 -4.57
CA ARG A 66 -2.51 10.93 -4.55
C ARG A 66 -3.41 10.83 -3.31
N ARG A 67 -3.59 9.61 -2.79
CA ARG A 67 -4.45 9.36 -1.61
C ARG A 67 -3.71 9.47 -0.29
N MET A 68 -2.41 9.19 -0.30
CA MET A 68 -1.54 9.19 0.86
C MET A 68 -0.34 10.09 0.53
N PRO A 69 -0.45 11.41 0.74
CA PRO A 69 0.59 12.36 0.33
C PRO A 69 1.97 12.06 0.93
N TRP A 70 2.03 11.47 2.12
CA TRP A 70 3.28 11.06 2.75
C TRP A 70 4.02 10.00 1.93
N LEU A 71 3.30 9.13 1.21
CA LEU A 71 3.86 8.02 0.44
C LEU A 71 4.61 8.52 -0.79
N ALA A 72 4.22 9.66 -1.36
CA ALA A 72 4.79 10.19 -2.60
C ALA A 72 6.32 10.40 -2.51
N ALA A 73 6.85 10.67 -1.32
CA ALA A 73 8.28 10.83 -1.08
C ALA A 73 9.06 9.50 -1.10
N PHE A 74 8.37 8.37 -0.97
CA PHE A 74 8.96 7.03 -0.86
C PHE A 74 8.68 6.15 -2.08
N LEU A 75 7.83 6.61 -3.02
CA LEU A 75 7.56 5.88 -4.24
C LEU A 75 8.82 5.79 -5.12
N PRO A 76 9.10 4.62 -5.73
CA PRO A 76 10.18 4.50 -6.69
C PRO A 76 9.92 5.39 -7.92
N SER A 77 11.00 6.00 -8.42
CA SER A 77 11.01 6.85 -9.63
C SER A 77 10.84 6.06 -10.91
#